data_AF-A0A6V8NFK5-F1
#
_entry.id   AF-A0A6V8NFK5-F1
#
_cell.length_a   1.000
_cell.length_b   1.000
_cell.length_c   1.000
_cell.angle_alpha   90.00
_cell.angle_beta   90.00
_cell.angle_gamma   90.00
#
_symmetry.space_group_name_H-M   'P 1'
#
loop_
_entity.id
_entity.type
_entity.pdbx_description
1 polymer ?
#
loop_
_entity_poly.entity_id
_entity_poly.type
_entity_poly.pdbx_seq_one_letter_code
_entity_poly.pdbx_strand_id
1 'polypeptide(L)'
;MNLPLLEGRTDVYQRWLINSTGTILTPEVYAADRGFQSLDQGQFDRAEEVFGACGASVLIKKEMLEDVGLFEDKFFMYYEDVDLFWRARLRGWQIMYEPRSVVRHIHCGSSQEWSPLFTYHVLRNRLLMILRGGVAFLGVQILA
;
A
#
# COMPACT_ATOMS: atom_id res chain seq x y z
N MET A 1 2.17 11.81 19.75
CA MET A 1 3.20 11.30 20.68
C MET A 1 4.54 11.64 20.04
N ASN A 2 5.19 12.70 20.52
CA ASN A 2 6.42 13.21 19.91
C ASN A 2 7.59 12.30 20.29
N LEU A 3 8.15 11.57 19.32
CA LEU A 3 9.43 10.90 19.52
C LEU A 3 10.53 11.98 19.52
N PRO A 4 11.41 12.00 20.53
CA PRO A 4 12.47 13.01 20.61
C PRO A 4 13.48 12.77 19.50
N LEU A 5 13.86 13.84 18.79
CA LEU A 5 15.06 13.88 17.97
C LEU A 5 16.25 13.81 18.93
N LEU A 6 16.86 12.64 19.05
CA LEU A 6 18.07 12.44 19.83
C LEU A 6 19.27 12.95 19.03
N GLU A 7 19.72 14.15 19.35
CA GLU A 7 21.00 14.68 18.90
C GLU A 7 22.16 13.96 19.61
N GLY A 8 23.14 13.54 18.82
CA GLY A 8 24.48 13.21 19.32
C GLY A 8 24.64 11.79 19.86
N ARG A 9 24.82 10.82 18.95
CA ARG A 9 25.70 9.65 19.10
C ARG A 9 25.89 8.98 17.74
N THR A 10 27.14 8.62 17.47
CA THR A 10 27.61 7.92 16.27
C THR A 10 27.47 6.42 16.47
N ASP A 11 26.31 5.87 16.11
CA ASP A 11 26.03 4.44 16.13
C ASP A 11 25.04 4.06 15.01
N VAL A 12 25.42 3.03 14.26
CA VAL A 12 25.16 2.84 12.84
C VAL A 12 23.83 2.14 12.53
N TYR A 13 22.87 2.16 13.45
CA TYR A 13 21.56 1.54 13.26
C TYR A 13 20.47 2.35 13.95
N GLN A 14 20.08 3.47 13.33
CA GLN A 14 18.73 4.00 13.57
C GLN A 14 17.75 2.91 13.14
N ARG A 15 17.19 2.18 14.12
CA ARG A 15 16.17 1.16 13.87
C ARG A 15 14.89 1.86 13.44
N TRP A 16 14.70 1.97 12.13
CA TRP A 16 13.48 2.52 11.57
C TRP A 16 12.36 1.50 11.70
N LEU A 17 11.18 1.95 12.12
CA LEU A 17 9.97 1.17 11.93
C LEU A 17 9.58 1.28 10.47
N ILE A 18 9.35 0.14 9.84
CA ILE A 18 8.87 0.09 8.47
C ILE A 18 7.43 0.55 8.45
N ASN A 19 7.15 1.56 7.62
CA ASN A 19 5.77 1.95 7.31
C ASN A 19 5.17 1.03 6.24
N SER A 20 5.89 0.81 5.14
CA SER A 20 5.43 -0.06 4.07
C SER A 20 6.60 -0.45 3.18
N THR A 21 6.71 -1.73 2.83
CA THR A 21 7.56 -2.23 1.74
C THR A 21 6.73 -2.71 0.54
N GLY A 22 5.50 -2.20 0.44
CA GLY A 22 4.48 -2.63 -0.52
C GLY A 22 3.19 -2.98 0.20
N THR A 23 2.16 -3.29 -0.58
CA THR A 23 0.85 -3.69 -0.09
C THR A 23 0.71 -5.20 -0.15
N ILE A 24 0.00 -5.79 0.81
CA ILE A 24 -0.55 -7.15 0.73
C ILE A 24 -2.07 -7.07 0.60
N LEU A 25 -2.67 -7.99 -0.16
CA LEU A 25 -4.12 -8.13 -0.26
C LEU A 25 -4.51 -9.57 0.07
N THR A 26 -5.38 -9.75 1.07
CA THR A 26 -5.87 -11.09 1.46
C THR A 26 -7.00 -11.56 0.54
N PRO A 27 -7.35 -12.86 0.56
CA PRO A 27 -8.50 -13.37 -0.16
C PRO A 27 -9.84 -12.71 0.23
N GLU A 28 -9.97 -12.24 1.47
CA GLU A 28 -11.13 -11.49 1.97
C GLU A 28 -11.08 -10.00 1.58
N VAL A 29 -10.15 -9.65 0.70
CA VAL A 29 -9.98 -8.31 0.13
C VAL A 29 -9.59 -7.28 1.22
N TYR A 30 -8.90 -7.73 2.27
CA TYR A 30 -8.26 -6.84 3.22
C TYR A 30 -6.89 -6.42 2.68
N ALA A 31 -6.68 -5.12 2.56
CA ALA A 31 -5.38 -4.55 2.26
C ALA A 31 -4.64 -4.18 3.56
N ALA A 32 -3.33 -4.44 3.58
CA ALA A 32 -2.43 -4.00 4.65
C ALA A 32 -1.05 -3.66 4.09
N ASP A 33 -0.27 -2.90 4.86
CA ASP A 33 1.11 -2.59 4.53
C ASP A 33 2.04 -3.76 4.89
N ARG A 34 2.85 -4.17 3.92
CA ARG A 34 3.86 -5.21 4.07
C ARG A 34 4.96 -4.71 5.01
N GLY A 35 5.22 -5.46 6.07
CA GLY A 35 6.25 -5.11 7.05
C GLY A 35 5.87 -3.98 8.01
N PHE A 36 4.61 -3.52 8.01
CA PHE A 36 4.16 -2.43 8.88
C PHE A 36 4.53 -2.66 10.35
N GLN A 37 5.08 -1.63 10.99
CA GLN A 37 5.53 -1.61 12.38
C GLN A 37 6.61 -2.65 12.73
N SER A 38 7.19 -3.33 11.74
CA SER A 38 8.38 -4.16 11.98
C SER A 38 9.64 -3.30 12.06
N LEU A 39 10.60 -3.72 12.86
CA LEU A 39 11.93 -3.11 12.87
C LEU A 39 12.65 -3.47 11.58
N ASP A 40 13.28 -2.50 10.94
CA ASP A 40 14.16 -2.76 9.81
C ASP A 40 15.46 -3.44 10.27
N GLN A 41 15.66 -4.68 9.84
CA GLN A 41 16.81 -5.54 10.08
C GLN A 41 17.39 -6.07 8.76
N GLY A 42 17.04 -5.46 7.62
CA GLY A 42 17.43 -5.91 6.29
C GLY A 42 16.57 -7.05 5.72
N GLN A 43 15.46 -7.40 6.37
CA GLN A 43 14.54 -8.46 5.92
C GLN A 43 13.80 -8.10 4.61
N PHE A 44 13.89 -6.85 4.18
CA PHE A 44 13.34 -6.36 2.91
C PHE A 44 14.42 -5.70 2.03
N ASP A 45 15.67 -6.18 2.07
CA ASP A 45 16.77 -5.63 1.25
C ASP A 45 16.80 -6.17 -0.20
N ARG A 46 15.78 -6.93 -0.59
CA ARG A 46 15.68 -7.52 -1.92
C ARG A 46 14.55 -6.85 -2.71
N ALA A 47 14.86 -6.42 -3.93
CA ALA A 47 13.84 -6.01 -4.88
C ALA A 47 13.00 -7.22 -5.30
N GLU A 48 11.68 -7.06 -5.28
CA GLU A 48 10.75 -8.13 -5.60
C GLU A 48 9.40 -7.59 -6.07
N GLU A 49 8.63 -8.46 -6.72
CA GLU A 49 7.26 -8.15 -7.10
C GLU A 49 6.37 -8.15 -5.84
N VAL A 50 5.54 -7.12 -5.72
CA VAL A 50 4.55 -6.97 -4.65
C VAL A 50 3.17 -6.79 -5.25
N PHE A 51 2.12 -6.92 -4.44
CA PHE A 51 0.76 -6.72 -4.90
C PHE A 51 0.51 -5.25 -5.30
N GLY A 52 0.95 -4.31 -4.46
CA GLY A 52 0.76 -2.88 -4.68
C GLY A 52 1.85 -2.09 -3.96
N ALA A 53 1.83 -0.77 -4.14
CA ALA A 53 2.71 0.14 -3.43
C ALA A 53 1.89 1.19 -2.68
N CYS A 54 2.46 1.77 -1.63
CA CYS A 54 1.82 2.89 -0.93
C CYS A 54 1.83 4.14 -1.84
N GLY A 55 0.66 4.77 -2.00
CA GLY A 55 0.53 6.01 -2.78
C GLY A 55 1.45 7.16 -2.31
N ALA A 56 1.92 7.14 -1.05
CA ALA A 56 2.84 8.14 -0.50
C ALA A 56 4.25 8.09 -1.13
N SER A 57 4.65 6.96 -1.74
CA SER A 57 5.96 6.79 -2.36
C SER A 57 5.90 5.75 -3.47
N VAL A 58 5.45 6.16 -4.65
CA VAL A 58 5.40 5.31 -5.84
C VAL A 58 5.71 6.09 -7.11
N LEU A 59 6.40 5.45 -8.05
CA LEU A 59 6.55 5.93 -9.42
C LEU A 59 5.67 5.07 -10.34
N ILE A 60 4.81 5.72 -11.12
CA ILE A 60 3.86 5.04 -11.99
C ILE A 60 4.14 5.40 -13.44
N LYS A 61 4.22 4.38 -14.30
CA LYS A 61 4.34 4.58 -15.75
C LYS A 61 3.08 5.24 -16.30
N LYS A 62 3.25 6.26 -17.13
CA LYS A 62 2.13 6.96 -17.77
C LYS A 62 1.29 5.97 -18.59
N GLU A 63 1.95 5.06 -19.30
CA GLU A 63 1.32 4.03 -20.14
C GLU A 63 0.42 3.10 -19.32
N MET A 64 0.80 2.81 -18.07
CA MET A 64 -0.04 2.01 -17.17
C MET A 64 -1.32 2.78 -16.81
N LEU A 65 -1.21 4.07 -16.48
CA LEU A 65 -2.37 4.92 -16.18
C LEU A 65 -3.28 5.12 -17.40
N GLU A 66 -2.72 5.22 -18.61
CA GLU A 66 -3.49 5.28 -19.85
C GLU A 66 -4.23 3.97 -20.13
N ASP A 67 -3.65 2.82 -19.78
CA ASP A 67 -4.26 1.48 -19.98
C ASP A 67 -5.35 1.16 -18.94
N VAL A 68 -5.07 1.39 -17.65
CA VAL A 68 -5.99 0.96 -16.57
C VAL A 68 -6.89 2.07 -16.05
N GLY A 69 -6.59 3.33 -16.37
CA GLY A 69 -7.26 4.52 -15.85
C GLY A 69 -6.64 5.04 -14.54
N LEU A 70 -6.96 6.29 -14.20
CA LEU A 70 -6.46 6.99 -13.02
C LEU A 70 -7.05 6.44 -11.70
N PHE A 71 -6.77 7.13 -10.60
CA PHE A 71 -7.47 6.94 -9.33
C PHE A 71 -8.97 7.21 -9.48
N GLU A 72 -9.79 6.49 -8.72
CA GLU A 72 -11.24 6.68 -8.73
C GLU A 72 -11.64 7.70 -7.66
N ASP A 73 -12.23 8.82 -8.09
CA ASP A 73 -12.57 9.96 -7.22
C ASP A 73 -13.54 9.61 -6.09
N LYS A 74 -14.29 8.51 -6.22
CA LYS A 74 -15.14 8.01 -5.12
C LYS A 74 -14.33 7.54 -3.92
N PHE A 75 -13.04 7.22 -4.07
CA PHE A 75 -12.12 6.93 -2.99
C PHE A 75 -11.51 8.24 -2.51
N PHE A 76 -12.18 8.93 -1.59
CA PHE A 76 -11.66 10.17 -0.99
C PHE A 76 -10.29 9.94 -0.31
N MET A 77 -10.16 8.83 0.42
CA MET A 77 -8.92 8.35 1.04
C MET A 77 -9.02 6.86 1.39
N TYR A 78 -7.88 6.17 1.44
CA TYR A 78 -7.72 4.73 1.57
C TYR A 78 -8.31 3.91 0.43
N TYR A 79 -7.62 2.83 0.05
CA TYR A 79 -7.96 1.90 -1.03
C TYR A 79 -7.90 2.46 -2.45
N GLU A 80 -7.62 3.75 -2.65
CA GLU A 80 -7.44 4.33 -3.98
C GLU A 80 -6.24 3.74 -4.71
N ASP A 81 -5.14 3.53 -3.99
CA ASP A 81 -3.92 2.90 -4.49
C ASP A 81 -4.09 1.39 -4.65
N VAL A 82 -4.74 0.72 -3.69
CA VAL A 82 -5.08 -0.70 -3.77
C VAL A 82 -5.94 -1.00 -5.01
N ASP A 83 -6.98 -0.22 -5.28
CA ASP A 83 -7.83 -0.35 -6.48
C ASP A 83 -7.02 -0.17 -7.77
N LEU A 84 -6.15 0.84 -7.80
CA LEU A 84 -5.31 1.10 -8.96
C LEU A 84 -4.37 -0.07 -9.26
N PHE A 85 -3.65 -0.57 -8.26
CA PHE A 85 -2.72 -1.68 -8.46
C PHE A 85 -3.44 -3.00 -8.72
N TRP A 86 -4.62 -3.23 -8.13
CA TRP A 86 -5.47 -4.36 -8.49
C TRP A 86 -5.82 -4.36 -9.97
N ARG A 87 -6.31 -3.23 -10.51
CA ARG A 87 -6.61 -3.09 -11.94
C ARG A 87 -5.37 -3.26 -12.81
N ALA A 88 -4.24 -2.68 -12.41
CA ALA A 88 -2.96 -2.84 -13.10
C ALA A 88 -2.56 -4.32 -13.21
N ARG A 89 -2.65 -5.07 -12.11
CA ARG A 89 -2.34 -6.52 -12.10
C ARG A 89 -3.28 -7.32 -12.97
N LEU A 90 -4.59 -7.02 -12.98
CA LEU A 90 -5.55 -7.68 -13.87
C LEU A 90 -5.25 -7.44 -15.37
N ARG A 91 -4.49 -6.40 -15.70
CA ARG A 91 -4.00 -6.10 -17.05
C ARG A 91 -2.56 -6.59 -17.30
N GLY A 92 -1.97 -7.33 -16.35
CA GLY A 92 -0.64 -7.92 -16.49
C GLY A 92 0.52 -7.01 -16.13
N TRP A 93 0.27 -5.84 -15.53
CA TRP A 93 1.33 -4.99 -15.02
C TRP A 93 1.93 -5.56 -13.73
N GLN A 94 3.26 -5.49 -13.63
CA GLN A 94 3.99 -5.85 -12.42
C GLN A 94 4.22 -4.61 -11.55
N ILE A 95 4.07 -4.78 -10.24
CA ILE A 95 4.39 -3.76 -9.25
C ILE A 95 5.64 -4.24 -8.52
N MET A 96 6.69 -3.45 -8.56
CA MET A 96 8.00 -3.80 -8.01
C MET A 96 8.31 -2.93 -6.80
N TYR A 97 8.75 -3.57 -5.73
CA TYR A 97 9.37 -2.92 -4.58
C TYR A 97 10.87 -2.76 -4.84
N GLU A 98 11.39 -1.55 -4.59
CA GLU A 98 12.81 -1.20 -4.72
C GLU A 98 13.35 -0.75 -3.35
N PRO A 99 14.13 -1.59 -2.65
CA PRO A 99 14.61 -1.31 -1.29
C PRO A 99 15.54 -0.10 -1.19
N ARG A 100 16.16 0.31 -2.30
CA ARG A 100 17.02 1.49 -2.33
C ARG A 100 16.23 2.80 -2.38
N SER A 101 14.94 2.76 -2.69
CA SER A 101 14.06 3.93 -2.75
C SER A 101 13.41 4.20 -1.39
N VAL A 102 14.13 4.88 -0.51
CA VAL A 102 13.69 5.11 0.88
C VAL A 102 13.10 6.51 1.07
N VAL A 103 11.87 6.58 1.58
CA VAL A 103 11.17 7.83 1.94
C VAL A 103 10.77 7.79 3.41
N ARG A 104 10.93 8.92 4.11
CA ARG A 104 10.42 9.09 5.48
C ARG A 104 8.94 9.48 5.42
N HIS A 105 8.08 8.66 6.03
CA HIS A 105 6.64 8.87 6.03
C HIS A 105 6.15 9.29 7.43
N ILE A 106 5.47 10.42 7.54
CA ILE A 106 4.72 10.80 8.74
C ILE A 106 3.38 10.10 8.66
N HIS A 107 3.31 8.89 9.20
CA HIS A 107 2.09 8.11 9.22
C HIS A 107 0.96 8.82 9.95
N CYS A 108 -0.27 8.67 9.48
CA CYS A 108 -1.45 9.32 10.07
C CYS A 108 -1.42 10.87 10.03
N GLY A 109 -0.74 11.48 9.06
CA GLY A 109 -0.68 12.95 8.94
C GLY A 109 -2.03 13.63 8.67
N SER A 110 -2.89 12.98 7.87
CA SER A 110 -4.21 13.52 7.46
C SER A 110 -5.39 12.97 8.27
N SER A 111 -5.14 11.96 9.11
CA SER A 111 -6.18 11.16 9.76
C SER A 111 -5.59 10.29 10.86
N GLN A 112 -6.38 9.91 11.86
CA GLN A 112 -5.94 8.97 12.89
C GLN A 112 -6.42 7.54 12.61
N GLU A 113 -5.51 6.57 12.72
CA GLU A 113 -5.84 5.14 12.70
C GLU A 113 -6.96 4.81 13.69
N TRP A 114 -7.87 3.92 13.28
CA TRP A 114 -9.02 3.47 14.08
C TRP A 114 -10.03 4.56 14.47
N SER A 115 -9.86 5.80 14.00
CA SER A 115 -10.88 6.83 14.14
C SER A 115 -12.16 6.48 13.37
N PRO A 116 -13.31 7.10 13.69
CA PRO A 116 -14.53 6.91 12.91
C PRO A 116 -14.35 7.24 11.42
N LEU A 117 -13.56 8.27 11.09
CA LEU A 117 -13.24 8.65 9.72
C LEU A 117 -12.45 7.55 8.99
N PHE A 118 -11.38 7.06 9.62
CA PHE A 118 -10.57 5.95 9.12
C PHE A 118 -11.43 4.72 8.87
N THR A 119 -12.17 4.29 9.89
CA THR A 119 -12.99 3.08 9.86
C THR A 119 -14.09 3.17 8.80
N TYR A 120 -14.76 4.32 8.70
CA TYR A 120 -15.78 4.55 7.68
C TYR A 120 -15.21 4.41 6.27
N HIS A 121 -14.12 5.13 5.95
CA HIS A 121 -13.56 5.11 4.61
C HIS A 121 -12.95 3.76 4.25
N VAL A 122 -12.20 3.12 5.15
CA VAL A 122 -11.63 1.77 4.92
C VAL A 122 -12.74 0.76 4.61
N LEU A 123 -13.80 0.71 5.42
CA LEU A 123 -14.89 -0.26 5.22
C LEU A 123 -15.69 0.03 3.96
N ARG A 124 -16.12 1.28 3.77
CA ARG A 124 -16.87 1.71 2.58
C ARG A 124 -16.07 1.42 1.31
N ASN A 125 -14.81 1.82 1.29
CA ASN A 125 -13.99 1.75 0.10
C ASN A 125 -13.58 0.32 -0.24
N ARG A 126 -13.34 -0.54 0.77
CA ARG A 126 -13.16 -1.97 0.52
C ARG A 126 -14.37 -2.58 -0.19
N LEU A 127 -15.59 -2.28 0.28
CA LEU A 127 -16.82 -2.76 -0.37
C LEU A 127 -16.98 -2.19 -1.78
N LEU A 128 -16.66 -0.90 -1.97
CA LEU A 128 -16.70 -0.26 -3.29
C LEU A 128 -15.71 -0.92 -4.26
N MET A 129 -14.48 -1.21 -3.81
CA MET A 129 -13.46 -1.89 -4.61
C MET A 129 -13.94 -3.28 -5.03
N ILE A 130 -14.57 -4.05 -4.14
CA ILE A 130 -15.15 -5.36 -4.47
C ILE A 130 -16.23 -5.22 -5.56
N LEU A 131 -17.15 -4.26 -5.40
CA LEU A 131 -18.23 -4.04 -6.37
C LEU A 131 -17.70 -3.57 -7.73
N ARG A 132 -16.63 -2.78 -7.74
CA ARG A 132 -16.01 -2.22 -8.95
C ARG A 132 -15.09 -3.21 -9.66
N GLY A 133 -14.28 -3.95 -8.91
CA GLY A 133 -13.43 -5.03 -9.41
C GLY A 133 -14.24 -6.21 -9.95
N GLY A 134 -15.53 -6.25 -9.64
CA GLY A 134 -16.49 -7.21 -10.15
C GLY A 134 -16.25 -8.62 -9.63
N VAL A 135 -17.22 -9.46 -9.92
CA VAL A 135 -17.29 -10.91 -9.67
C VAL A 135 -16.09 -11.73 -10.23
N ALA A 136 -15.07 -11.07 -10.81
CA ALA A 136 -13.82 -11.67 -11.25
C ALA A 136 -13.09 -12.46 -10.15
N PHE A 137 -13.37 -12.13 -8.88
CA PHE A 137 -12.87 -12.87 -7.72
C PHE A 137 -13.45 -14.31 -7.60
N LEU A 138 -14.70 -14.54 -7.99
CA LEU A 138 -15.33 -15.87 -7.86
C LEU A 138 -14.97 -16.83 -9.00
N GLY A 139 -14.46 -16.32 -10.13
CA GLY A 139 -14.10 -17.15 -11.29
C GLY A 139 -12.71 -17.78 -11.22
N VAL A 140 -11.76 -17.18 -10.49
CA VAL A 140 -10.35 -17.61 -10.50
C VAL A 140 -10.04 -18.58 -9.35
N GLN A 141 -10.82 -18.59 -8.26
CA GLN A 141 -10.64 -19.55 -7.17
C GLN A 141 -11.36 -20.89 -7.38
N ILE A 142 -12.25 -21.01 -8.37
CA ILE A 142 -12.97 -22.28 -8.66
C ILE A 142 -12.18 -23.18 -9.64
N LEU A 143 -11.09 -22.68 -10.24
CA LEU A 143 -10.33 -23.40 -11.27
C LEU A 143 -8.81 -23.56 -10.95
N ALA A 144 -8.41 -23.45 -9.68
CA ALA A 144 -7.06 -23.77 -9.23
C ALA A 144 -7.05 -24.98 -8.28
#